data_AF-A0A0M3J739-F1
#
_entry.id   AF-A0A0M3J739-F1
#
_cell.length_a   1.000
_cell.length_b   1.000
_cell.length_c   1.000
_cell.angle_alpha   90.00
_cell.angle_beta   90.00
_cell.angle_gamma   90.00
#
_symmetry.space_group_name_H-M   'P 1'
#
loop_
_entity.id
_entity.type
_entity.pdbx_description
1 polymer ?
#
loop_
_entity_poly.entity_id
_entity_poly.type
_entity_poly.pdbx_seq_one_letter_code
_entity_poly.pdbx_strand_id
1 'polypeptide(L)'
;MLADQGYDVWMGNFRGNVYSKEHVELDATQSNFWQFTWQQMYKYDLSAMIDKALQVTNQSYVYYVGHSQGTLTMFAKLATEPEFNAKVKKFFALAPVASVGHIRGLLQSLAASSYMYKSIEIANAMGLEAFTPDNEILKQTLVLLCGTGVPRVMCSNFVFMMTGPES
;
A
#
# COMPACT_ATOMS: atom_id res chain seq x y z
N MET A 1 -12.85 -19.33 7.02
CA MET A 1 -12.41 -18.13 6.27
C MET A 1 -13.61 -17.57 5.48
N LEU A 2 -13.61 -16.32 4.98
CA LEU A 2 -14.81 -15.71 4.34
C LEU A 2 -15.41 -16.57 3.21
N ALA A 3 -14.57 -17.19 2.37
CA ALA A 3 -15.04 -18.10 1.32
C ALA A 3 -15.81 -19.32 1.90
N ASP A 4 -15.34 -19.91 3.00
CA ASP A 4 -16.02 -21.03 3.69
C ASP A 4 -17.38 -20.62 4.30
N GLN A 5 -17.60 -19.32 4.46
CA GLN A 5 -18.88 -18.76 4.92
C GLN A 5 -19.79 -18.37 3.74
N GLY A 6 -19.44 -18.75 2.51
CA GLY A 6 -20.26 -18.56 1.32
C GLY A 6 -20.12 -17.19 0.64
N TYR A 7 -19.09 -16.40 0.99
CA TYR A 7 -18.81 -15.15 0.28
C TYR A 7 -17.99 -15.40 -0.98
N ASP A 8 -18.30 -14.69 -2.06
CA ASP A 8 -17.41 -14.52 -3.19
C ASP A 8 -16.32 -13.51 -2.84
N VAL A 9 -15.06 -13.95 -2.78
CA VAL A 9 -13.93 -13.18 -2.22
C VAL A 9 -13.02 -12.68 -3.33
N TRP A 10 -12.92 -11.36 -3.43
CA TRP A 10 -12.02 -10.66 -4.36
C TRP A 10 -10.88 -9.99 -3.59
N MET A 11 -9.63 -10.22 -4.02
CA MET A 11 -8.44 -9.62 -3.42
C MET A 11 -7.80 -8.62 -4.39
N GLY A 12 -7.95 -7.33 -4.09
CA GLY A 12 -7.41 -6.25 -4.90
C GLY A 12 -5.90 -6.10 -4.76
N ASN A 13 -5.24 -5.73 -5.86
CA ASN A 13 -3.83 -5.36 -5.90
C ASN A 13 -3.68 -3.92 -6.38
N PHE A 14 -3.04 -3.08 -5.57
CA PHE A 14 -2.76 -1.69 -5.95
C PHE A 14 -1.55 -1.60 -6.89
N ARG A 15 -1.56 -0.59 -7.75
CA ARG A 15 -0.46 -0.28 -8.67
C ARG A 15 0.90 -0.26 -7.94
N GLY A 16 1.92 -0.80 -8.60
CA GLY A 16 3.31 -0.84 -8.12
C GLY A 16 3.67 -2.02 -7.22
N ASN A 17 2.69 -2.79 -6.71
CA ASN A 17 2.99 -4.01 -5.97
C ASN A 17 3.46 -5.13 -6.92
N VAL A 18 3.98 -6.25 -6.38
CA VAL A 18 4.54 -7.38 -7.18
C VAL A 18 3.59 -7.90 -8.26
N TYR A 19 2.28 -7.81 -8.05
CA TYR A 19 1.25 -8.33 -8.96
C TYR A 19 0.61 -7.25 -9.85
N SER A 20 1.07 -6.00 -9.80
CA SER A 20 0.45 -4.88 -10.51
C SER A 20 1.50 -3.87 -10.97
N LYS A 21 2.49 -4.34 -11.74
CA LYS A 21 3.58 -3.53 -12.33
C LYS A 21 3.52 -3.39 -13.86
N GLU A 22 2.36 -3.66 -14.47
CA GLU A 22 2.16 -3.47 -15.90
C GLU A 22 1.41 -2.16 -16.17
N HIS A 23 1.73 -1.52 -17.29
CA HIS A 23 1.06 -0.32 -17.77
C HIS A 23 0.95 -0.36 -19.29
N VAL A 24 -0.11 0.24 -19.84
CA VAL A 24 -0.42 0.15 -21.29
C VAL A 24 0.66 0.84 -22.14
N GLU A 25 1.25 1.92 -21.63
CA GLU A 25 2.21 2.75 -22.36
C GLU A 25 3.60 2.83 -21.73
N LEU A 26 3.72 2.47 -20.45
CA LEU A 26 4.93 2.70 -19.66
C LEU A 26 5.52 1.38 -19.20
N ASP A 27 6.84 1.32 -19.17
CA ASP A 27 7.57 0.20 -18.59
C ASP A 27 7.94 0.50 -17.13
N ALA A 28 7.97 -0.50 -16.26
CA ALA A 28 8.35 -0.35 -14.85
C ALA A 28 9.81 0.11 -14.64
N THR A 29 10.63 0.14 -15.69
CA THR A 29 11.98 0.74 -15.70
C THR A 29 11.97 2.26 -15.90
N GLN A 30 10.83 2.85 -16.28
CA GLN A 30 10.71 4.29 -16.52
C GLN A 30 10.24 5.02 -15.26
N SER A 31 10.89 6.13 -14.92
CA SER A 31 10.53 6.98 -13.77
C SER A 31 9.08 7.40 -13.72
N ASN A 32 8.50 7.69 -14.89
CA ASN A 32 7.11 8.12 -15.01
C ASN A 32 6.12 7.01 -14.58
N PHE A 33 6.52 5.74 -14.64
CA PHE A 33 5.71 4.62 -14.15
C PHE A 33 5.45 4.74 -12.64
N TRP A 34 6.46 5.17 -11.88
CA TRP A 34 6.43 5.25 -10.42
C TRP A 34 5.90 6.59 -9.88
N GLN A 35 5.50 7.53 -10.76
CA GLN A 35 4.95 8.83 -10.37
C GLN A 35 3.48 8.73 -9.93
N PHE A 36 3.22 7.98 -8.86
CA PHE A 36 1.92 7.90 -8.21
C PHE A 36 2.06 7.87 -6.69
N THR A 37 0.97 8.20 -6.00
CA THR A 37 0.83 8.03 -4.56
C THR A 37 -0.48 7.29 -4.26
N TRP A 38 -0.82 7.15 -2.98
CA TRP A 38 -2.12 6.63 -2.54
C TRP A 38 -3.30 7.41 -3.15
N GLN A 39 -3.08 8.64 -3.63
CA GLN A 39 -4.12 9.44 -4.29
C GLN A 39 -4.61 8.81 -5.60
N GLN A 40 -3.69 8.35 -6.45
CA GLN A 40 -4.06 7.63 -7.67
C GLN A 40 -4.70 6.28 -7.33
N MET A 41 -4.29 5.63 -6.24
CA MET A 41 -4.86 4.36 -5.80
C MET A 41 -6.35 4.50 -5.41
N TYR A 42 -6.73 5.52 -4.64
CA TYR A 42 -8.15 5.70 -4.33
C TYR A 42 -8.94 6.15 -5.56
N LYS A 43 -8.36 7.05 -6.36
CA LYS A 43 -9.07 7.66 -7.49
C LYS A 43 -9.35 6.65 -8.60
N TYR A 44 -8.35 5.85 -8.97
CA TYR A 44 -8.41 4.97 -10.14
C TYR A 44 -8.48 3.49 -9.78
N ASP A 45 -7.61 3.00 -8.88
CA ASP A 45 -7.50 1.55 -8.63
C ASP A 45 -8.75 1.02 -7.95
N LEU A 46 -9.27 1.70 -6.93
CA LEU A 46 -10.50 1.27 -6.25
C LEU A 46 -11.70 1.20 -7.21
N SER A 47 -11.86 2.19 -8.10
CA SER A 47 -12.92 2.15 -9.11
C SER A 47 -12.74 0.97 -10.05
N ALA A 48 -11.54 0.82 -10.63
CA ALA A 48 -11.29 -0.26 -11.59
C ALA A 48 -11.50 -1.64 -10.98
N MET A 49 -11.00 -1.88 -9.77
CA MET A 49 -11.12 -3.18 -9.09
C MET A 49 -12.57 -3.48 -8.70
N ILE A 50 -13.27 -2.53 -8.08
CA ILE A 50 -14.65 -2.74 -7.61
C ILE A 50 -15.61 -2.85 -8.79
N ASP A 51 -15.48 -1.98 -9.79
CA ASP A 51 -16.35 -2.03 -10.98
C ASP A 51 -16.16 -3.33 -11.76
N LYS A 52 -14.92 -3.82 -11.84
CA LYS A 52 -14.66 -5.12 -12.46
C LYS A 52 -15.31 -6.27 -11.68
N ALA A 53 -15.19 -6.27 -10.36
CA ALA A 53 -15.84 -7.29 -9.52
C ALA A 53 -17.37 -7.25 -9.71
N LEU A 54 -17.99 -6.09 -9.57
CA LEU A 54 -19.44 -5.91 -9.75
C LEU A 54 -19.91 -6.35 -11.15
N GLN A 55 -19.14 -6.02 -12.19
CA GLN A 55 -19.45 -6.41 -13.56
C GLN A 55 -19.40 -7.94 -13.73
N VAL A 56 -18.38 -8.61 -13.19
CA VAL A 56 -18.21 -10.07 -13.31
C VAL A 56 -19.27 -10.82 -12.51
N THR A 57 -19.58 -10.35 -11.31
CA THR A 57 -20.53 -11.02 -10.41
C THR A 57 -21.98 -10.61 -10.63
N ASN A 58 -22.22 -9.59 -11.47
CA ASN A 58 -23.52 -8.93 -11.68
C ASN A 58 -24.17 -8.46 -10.36
N GLN A 59 -23.35 -8.06 -9.39
CA GLN A 59 -23.81 -7.51 -8.11
C GLN A 59 -23.83 -5.97 -8.19
N SER A 60 -24.64 -5.33 -7.34
CA SER A 60 -24.73 -3.87 -7.29
C SER A 60 -23.84 -3.22 -6.24
N TYR A 61 -23.33 -4.00 -5.28
CA TYR A 61 -22.47 -3.52 -4.20
C TYR A 61 -21.47 -4.59 -3.74
N VAL A 62 -20.44 -4.15 -3.03
CA VAL A 62 -19.49 -5.01 -2.31
C VAL A 62 -19.54 -4.75 -0.81
N TYR A 63 -19.07 -5.73 -0.04
CA TYR A 63 -18.56 -5.49 1.32
C TYR A 63 -17.06 -5.27 1.21
N TYR A 64 -16.56 -4.12 1.66
CA TYR A 64 -15.14 -3.80 1.55
C TYR A 64 -14.45 -3.99 2.90
N VAL A 65 -13.34 -4.73 2.90
CA VAL A 65 -12.46 -4.88 4.06
C VAL A 65 -11.12 -4.25 3.71
N GLY A 66 -10.73 -3.22 4.44
CA GLY A 66 -9.45 -2.53 4.26
C GLY A 66 -8.56 -2.72 5.48
N HIS A 67 -7.26 -2.86 5.26
CA HIS A 67 -6.25 -2.86 6.33
C HIS A 67 -5.24 -1.74 6.10
N SER A 68 -4.87 -0.99 7.15
CA SER A 68 -3.83 0.05 7.09
C SER A 68 -4.08 1.04 5.94
N GLN A 69 -3.15 1.22 5.00
CA GLN A 69 -3.33 2.08 3.81
C GLN A 69 -4.59 1.74 2.99
N GLY A 70 -5.03 0.47 2.95
CA GLY A 70 -6.27 0.09 2.27
C GLY A 70 -7.52 0.71 2.90
N THR A 71 -7.43 1.15 4.16
CA THR A 71 -8.49 1.96 4.81
C THR A 71 -8.41 3.43 4.40
N LEU A 72 -7.21 4.00 4.34
CA LEU A 72 -6.98 5.38 3.92
C LEU A 72 -7.54 5.64 2.53
N THR A 73 -7.25 4.75 1.59
CA THR A 73 -7.75 4.88 0.22
C THR A 73 -9.28 4.82 0.17
N MET A 74 -9.92 3.90 0.91
CA MET A 74 -11.38 3.82 0.96
C MET A 74 -12.01 5.03 1.66
N PHE A 75 -11.44 5.54 2.75
CA PHE A 75 -11.92 6.76 3.39
C PHE A 75 -11.88 7.95 2.41
N ALA A 76 -10.77 8.13 1.70
CA ALA A 76 -10.65 9.19 0.70
C ALA A 76 -11.69 9.03 -0.40
N LYS A 77 -11.83 7.82 -0.98
CA LYS A 77 -12.79 7.53 -2.05
C LYS A 77 -14.22 7.89 -1.67
N LEU A 78 -14.68 7.42 -0.51
CA LEU A 78 -16.06 7.64 -0.05
C LEU A 78 -16.33 9.10 0.33
N ALA A 79 -15.31 9.85 0.72
CA ALA A 79 -15.42 11.27 1.07
C ALA A 79 -15.40 12.18 -0.17
N THR A 80 -14.64 11.82 -1.22
CA THR A 80 -14.45 12.69 -2.40
C THR A 80 -15.38 12.36 -3.56
N GLU A 81 -15.91 11.14 -3.65
CA GLU A 81 -16.76 10.66 -4.75
C GLU A 81 -18.06 10.04 -4.21
N PRO A 82 -19.06 10.87 -3.81
CA PRO A 82 -20.28 10.39 -3.16
C PRO A 82 -21.08 9.36 -3.97
N GLU A 83 -21.04 9.43 -5.29
CA GLU A 83 -21.65 8.46 -6.20
C GLU A 83 -21.06 7.04 -6.05
N PHE A 84 -19.80 6.94 -5.61
CA PHE A 84 -19.15 5.66 -5.36
C PHE A 84 -19.73 4.94 -4.15
N ASN A 85 -20.31 5.67 -3.19
CA ASN A 85 -20.82 5.12 -1.92
C ASN A 85 -21.91 4.06 -2.15
N ALA A 86 -22.70 4.18 -3.22
CA ALA A 86 -23.72 3.20 -3.57
C ALA A 86 -23.15 1.80 -3.87
N LYS A 87 -21.86 1.72 -4.26
CA LYS A 87 -21.16 0.47 -4.57
C LYS A 87 -20.61 -0.23 -3.32
N VAL A 88 -20.62 0.41 -2.15
CA VAL A 88 -20.05 -0.15 -0.91
C VAL A 88 -21.14 -0.26 0.16
N LYS A 89 -21.60 -1.48 0.42
CA LYS A 89 -22.66 -1.74 1.40
C LYS A 89 -22.19 -1.61 2.85
N LYS A 90 -20.95 -2.03 3.11
CA LYS A 90 -20.29 -1.86 4.40
C LYS A 90 -18.79 -1.79 4.23
N PHE A 91 -18.16 -0.89 4.96
CA PHE A 91 -16.72 -0.78 5.05
C PHE A 91 -16.26 -1.26 6.43
N PHE A 92 -15.46 -2.33 6.44
CA PHE A 92 -14.75 -2.84 7.61
C PHE A 92 -13.30 -2.32 7.58
N ALA A 93 -12.97 -1.40 8.48
CA ALA A 93 -11.65 -0.78 8.55
C ALA A 93 -10.81 -1.44 9.66
N LEU A 94 -9.80 -2.21 9.27
CA LEU A 94 -8.86 -2.88 10.17
C LEU A 94 -7.58 -2.04 10.29
N ALA A 95 -7.15 -1.72 11.50
CA ALA A 95 -6.04 -0.79 11.76
C ALA A 95 -6.16 0.51 10.91
N PRO A 96 -7.25 1.31 11.11
CA PRO A 96 -7.59 2.41 10.23
C PRO A 96 -6.54 3.52 10.23
N VAL A 97 -6.25 4.06 9.05
CA VAL A 97 -5.35 5.19 8.84
C VAL A 97 -6.13 6.34 8.20
N ALA A 98 -6.29 7.43 8.93
CA ALA A 98 -6.86 8.69 8.43
C ALA A 98 -5.90 9.86 8.64
N SER A 99 -5.17 9.86 9.76
CA SER A 99 -4.07 10.77 10.06
C SER A 99 -2.92 10.00 10.67
N VAL A 100 -1.70 10.45 10.39
CA VAL A 100 -0.46 9.90 10.98
C VAL A 100 0.20 10.87 11.96
N GLY A 101 -0.48 11.95 12.37
CA GLY A 101 0.12 13.01 13.21
C GLY A 101 0.62 12.56 14.60
N HIS A 102 0.15 11.42 15.10
CA HIS A 102 0.49 10.88 16.42
C HIS A 102 1.01 9.44 16.39
N ILE A 103 1.44 8.94 15.22
CA ILE A 103 2.05 7.62 15.15
C ILE A 103 3.30 7.57 16.02
N ARG A 104 3.66 6.37 16.49
CA ARG A 104 4.87 6.12 17.27
C ARG A 104 5.77 5.15 16.51
N GLY A 105 7.03 5.08 16.92
CA GLY A 105 8.00 4.15 16.33
C GLY A 105 8.73 4.74 15.12
N LEU A 106 9.33 3.87 14.31
CA LEU A 106 10.29 4.26 13.27
C LEU A 106 9.69 5.24 12.25
N LEU A 107 8.44 5.04 11.84
CA LEU A 107 7.74 5.93 10.92
C LEU A 107 7.60 7.36 11.44
N GLN A 108 7.36 7.54 12.74
CA GLN A 108 7.31 8.87 13.36
C GLN A 108 8.69 9.55 13.29
N SER A 109 9.73 8.81 13.68
CA SER A 109 11.11 9.31 13.69
C SER A 109 11.58 9.66 12.28
N LEU A 110 11.25 8.85 11.28
CA LEU A 110 11.54 9.12 9.88
C LEU A 110 10.77 10.36 9.40
N ALA A 111 9.46 10.43 9.64
CA ALA A 111 8.63 11.56 9.20
C ALA A 111 9.03 12.90 9.83
N ALA A 112 9.48 12.88 11.09
CA ALA A 112 9.97 14.08 11.79
C ALA A 112 11.38 14.51 11.35
N SER A 113 12.10 13.64 10.65
CA SER A 113 13.46 13.91 10.20
C SER A 113 13.49 14.49 8.79
N SER A 114 14.31 15.52 8.56
CA SER A 114 14.65 15.99 7.19
C SER A 114 15.37 14.91 6.37
N TYR A 115 15.82 13.83 7.02
CA TYR A 115 16.42 12.65 6.39
C TYR A 115 15.44 11.88 5.51
N MET A 116 14.14 11.86 5.79
CA MET A 116 13.19 11.12 4.94
C MET A 116 13.07 11.77 3.55
N TYR A 117 12.94 13.10 3.49
CA TYR A 117 12.92 13.81 2.22
C TYR A 117 14.23 13.65 1.45
N LYS A 118 15.38 13.83 2.14
CA LYS A 118 16.70 13.64 1.52
C LYS A 118 16.98 12.21 1.07
N SER A 119 16.52 11.21 1.82
CA SER A 119 16.71 9.80 1.45
C SER A 119 15.85 9.41 0.25
N ILE A 120 14.64 9.96 0.12
CA ILE A 120 13.82 9.82 -1.09
C ILE A 120 14.51 10.51 -2.27
N GLU A 121 15.06 11.70 -2.08
CA GLU A 121 15.80 12.44 -3.12
C GLU A 121 17.06 11.67 -3.59
N ILE A 122 17.85 11.14 -2.64
CA ILE A 122 19.01 10.31 -2.93
C ILE A 122 18.60 8.98 -3.60
N ALA A 123 17.54 8.33 -3.12
CA ALA A 123 17.03 7.10 -3.72
C ALA A 123 16.59 7.34 -5.17
N ASN A 124 15.86 8.41 -5.43
CA ASN A 124 15.48 8.82 -6.78
C ASN A 124 16.71 9.12 -7.65
N ALA A 125 17.71 9.83 -7.11
CA ALA A 125 18.97 10.09 -7.82
C ALA A 125 19.78 8.81 -8.12
N MET A 126 19.59 7.74 -7.33
CA MET A 126 20.19 6.42 -7.52
C MET A 126 19.33 5.48 -8.38
N GLY A 127 18.21 5.95 -8.95
CA GLY A 127 17.29 5.14 -9.76
C GLY A 127 16.48 4.12 -8.94
N LEU A 128 16.44 4.27 -7.61
CA LEU A 128 15.60 3.47 -6.71
C LEU A 128 14.19 4.06 -6.65
N GLU A 129 13.50 3.97 -7.77
CA GLU A 129 12.15 4.53 -7.95
C GLU A 129 11.06 3.61 -7.38
N ALA A 130 11.38 2.31 -7.32
CA ALA A 130 10.53 1.30 -6.72
C ALA A 130 10.95 1.02 -5.26
N PHE A 131 10.16 1.50 -4.31
CA PHE A 131 10.28 1.11 -2.91
C PHE A 131 9.67 -0.30 -2.71
N THR A 132 10.40 -1.32 -3.17
CA THR A 132 9.94 -2.72 -3.10
C THR A 132 10.91 -3.57 -2.28
N PRO A 133 10.39 -4.43 -1.38
CA PRO A 133 11.24 -5.34 -0.60
C PRO A 133 11.94 -6.40 -1.47
N ASP A 134 11.54 -6.54 -2.73
CA ASP A 134 12.17 -7.43 -3.70
C ASP A 134 13.38 -6.85 -4.43
N ASN A 135 13.78 -5.61 -4.13
CA ASN A 135 15.00 -5.04 -4.69
C ASN A 135 16.23 -5.80 -4.16
N GLU A 136 17.01 -6.38 -5.06
CA GLU A 136 18.17 -7.21 -4.76
C GLU A 136 19.24 -6.45 -3.98
N ILE A 137 19.40 -5.15 -4.26
CA ILE A 137 20.32 -4.25 -3.54
C ILE A 137 19.82 -4.02 -2.11
N LEU A 138 18.51 -3.82 -1.93
CA LEU A 138 17.90 -3.65 -0.61
C LEU A 138 18.01 -4.94 0.21
N LYS A 139 17.76 -6.10 -0.41
CA LYS A 139 17.94 -7.43 0.21
C LYS A 139 19.38 -7.66 0.63
N GLN A 140 20.36 -7.43 -0.24
CA GLN A 140 21.78 -7.62 0.07
C GLN A 140 22.26 -6.66 1.17
N THR A 141 21.82 -5.41 1.12
CA THR A 141 22.15 -4.41 2.16
C THR A 141 21.53 -4.78 3.51
N LEU A 142 20.27 -5.23 3.53
CA LEU A 142 19.61 -5.72 4.74
C LEU A 142 20.29 -6.97 5.31
N VAL A 143 20.66 -7.94 4.47
CA VAL A 143 21.37 -9.17 4.91
C VAL A 143 22.74 -8.83 5.51
N LEU A 144 23.49 -7.91 4.89
CA LEU A 144 24.81 -7.51 5.38
C LEU A 144 24.73 -6.80 6.74
N LEU A 145 23.81 -5.83 6.87
CA LEU A 145 23.59 -5.07 8.10
C LEU A 145 23.06 -5.97 9.23
N CYS A 146 22.26 -6.97 8.90
CA CYS A 146 21.71 -7.93 9.85
C CYS A 146 22.68 -9.03 10.29
N GLY A 147 23.82 -9.18 9.61
CA GLY A 147 24.95 -9.97 10.07
C GLY A 147 25.84 -9.22 11.09
N THR A 148 25.69 -7.89 11.22
CA THR A 148 26.58 -7.04 12.00
C THR A 148 25.83 -6.22 13.04
N GLY A 149 25.57 -6.80 14.22
CA GLY A 149 25.24 -6.05 15.44
C GLY A 149 23.93 -5.23 15.46
N VAL A 150 23.15 -5.23 14.38
CA VAL A 150 21.83 -4.58 14.32
C VAL A 150 20.81 -5.43 15.11
N PRO A 151 19.94 -4.82 15.94
CA PRO A 151 18.92 -5.55 16.68
C PRO A 151 18.05 -6.39 15.75
N ARG A 152 17.77 -7.65 16.11
CA ARG A 152 16.95 -8.61 15.33
C ARG A 152 15.62 -8.04 14.83
N VAL A 153 15.07 -7.05 15.53
CA VAL A 153 13.86 -6.30 15.17
C VAL A 153 14.01 -5.48 13.88
N MET A 154 15.18 -4.88 13.63
CA MET A 154 15.47 -4.22 12.35
C MET A 154 15.83 -5.21 11.23
N CYS A 155 15.99 -6.48 11.58
CA CYS A 155 16.21 -7.60 10.66
C CYS A 155 14.96 -8.43 10.43
N SER A 156 13.83 -7.99 11.00
CA SER A 156 12.52 -8.56 10.77
C SER A 156 11.93 -8.04 9.45
N ASN A 157 10.80 -8.61 9.04
CA ASN A 157 10.10 -8.21 7.82
C ASN A 157 9.94 -6.68 7.77
N PHE A 158 10.22 -6.06 6.63
CA PHE A 158 10.04 -4.62 6.41
C PHE A 158 8.67 -4.12 6.89
N VAL A 159 7.62 -4.93 6.69
CA VAL A 159 6.27 -4.64 7.20
C VAL A 159 6.27 -4.50 8.73
N PHE A 160 6.91 -5.41 9.46
CA PHE A 160 7.02 -5.37 10.92
C PHE A 160 7.78 -4.14 11.42
N MET A 161 8.85 -3.72 10.72
CA MET A 161 9.57 -2.49 11.07
C MET A 161 8.68 -1.24 10.97
N MET A 162 7.74 -1.24 10.02
CA MET A 162 6.85 -0.12 9.75
C MET A 162 5.59 -0.16 10.61
N THR A 163 5.04 -1.36 10.88
CA THR A 163 3.75 -1.53 11.58
C THR A 163 3.89 -1.86 13.06
N GLY A 164 5.10 -2.22 13.52
CA GLY A 164 5.35 -2.62 14.91
C GLY A 164 5.00 -4.09 15.21
N PRO A 165 5.30 -4.57 16.42
CA PRO A 165 4.94 -5.91 16.86
C PRO A 165 3.43 -6.11 16.98
N GLU A 166 3.00 -7.38 16.95
CA GLU A 166 1.62 -7.75 17.29
C GLU A 166 1.29 -7.24 18.71
N SER A 167 0.19 -6.51 18.82
CA SER A 167 -0.34 -5.95 20.06
C SER A 167 -1.32 -6.88 20.75
#